data_AF-A0A8X6LZ48-F1
#
_entry.id   AF-A0A8X6LZ48-F1
#
_cell.length_a   1.000
_cell.length_b   1.000
_cell.length_c   1.000
_cell.angle_alpha   90.00
_cell.angle_beta   90.00
_cell.angle_gamma   90.00
#
_symmetry.space_group_name_H-M   'P 1'
#
loop_
_entity.id
_entity.type
_entity.pdbx_description
1 polymer ?
#
loop_
_entity_poly.entity_id
_entity_poly.type
_entity_poly.pdbx_seq_one_letter_code
_entity_poly.pdbx_strand_id
1 'polypeptide(L)'
;MIQSILRISSRFNESKFHSNEKSPIIVPKESKFAVLIVKEKHLRLLHGGVTLTLSQIRRKYWIPQGRQLIWKIINKCLACKKYSVKLADQLSGQLPRDRISESPPFTVIGVDFTGPVYDKLGNDTEKSYIALFTCAVTRAVHIELVTGLSTRKFILALRRFLSRRSNCKTIYSDNASTFKCANKEI
;
A
#
# COMPACT_ATOMS: atom_id res chain seq x y z
N MET A 1 -38.77 -24.41 38.98
CA MET A 1 -38.60 -22.94 38.93
C MET A 1 -38.02 -22.59 37.57
N ILE A 2 -38.85 -22.34 36.55
CA ILE A 2 -38.38 -22.07 35.19
C ILE A 2 -37.89 -20.63 35.17
N GLN A 3 -36.57 -20.41 35.15
CA GLN A 3 -35.99 -19.08 34.98
C GLN A 3 -36.45 -18.54 33.61
N SER A 4 -37.44 -17.65 33.64
CA SER A 4 -37.96 -17.02 32.43
C SER A 4 -36.90 -16.08 31.86
N ILE A 5 -36.57 -16.29 30.58
CA ILE A 5 -35.62 -15.44 29.86
C ILE A 5 -36.27 -14.07 29.63
N LEU A 6 -35.62 -13.00 30.09
CA LEU A 6 -36.05 -11.62 29.86
C LEU A 6 -36.06 -11.29 28.36
N ARG A 7 -37.19 -10.77 27.89
CA ARG A 7 -37.40 -10.35 26.49
C ARG A 7 -37.98 -8.95 26.44
N ILE A 8 -37.66 -8.23 25.38
CA ILE A 8 -38.33 -6.95 25.10
C ILE A 8 -39.75 -7.23 24.62
N SER A 9 -40.70 -6.48 25.19
CA SER A 9 -42.02 -6.33 24.60
C SER A 9 -41.92 -5.30 23.48
N SER A 10 -42.17 -5.70 22.24
CA SER A 10 -42.20 -4.78 21.10
C SER A 10 -43.63 -4.50 20.65
N ARG A 11 -43.77 -3.49 19.80
CA ARG A 11 -45.05 -3.15 19.16
C ARG A 11 -45.31 -3.95 17.87
N PHE A 12 -44.48 -4.96 17.57
CA PHE A 12 -44.56 -5.75 16.34
C PHE A 12 -45.42 -7.02 16.48
N ASN A 13 -46.35 -7.07 17.43
CA ASN A 13 -47.16 -8.25 17.71
C ASN A 13 -47.96 -8.73 16.49
N GLU A 14 -48.52 -7.80 15.71
CA GLU A 14 -49.30 -8.08 14.49
C GLU A 14 -48.46 -8.29 13.22
N SER A 15 -47.13 -8.15 13.31
CA SER A 15 -46.26 -8.32 12.14
C SER A 15 -46.10 -9.79 11.73
N LYS A 16 -45.63 -10.05 10.51
CA LYS A 16 -45.25 -11.40 10.04
C LYS A 16 -43.86 -11.86 10.52
N PHE A 17 -43.22 -11.12 11.42
CA PHE A 17 -41.89 -11.46 11.94
C PHE A 17 -41.91 -12.71 12.83
N HIS A 18 -40.76 -13.38 12.97
CA HIS A 18 -40.65 -14.53 13.88
C HIS A 18 -40.83 -14.08 15.34
N SER A 19 -41.32 -14.95 16.21
CA SER A 19 -41.46 -14.68 17.66
C SER A 19 -40.21 -14.07 18.34
N ASN A 20 -39.00 -14.43 17.91
CA ASN A 20 -37.75 -13.87 18.44
C ASN A 20 -37.43 -12.46 17.91
N GLU A 21 -37.92 -12.12 16.73
CA GLU A 21 -37.79 -10.78 16.14
C GLU A 21 -38.82 -9.84 16.75
N LYS A 22 -40.03 -10.34 17.02
CA LYS A 22 -41.08 -9.62 17.76
C LYS A 22 -40.65 -9.35 19.20
N SER A 23 -40.08 -10.34 19.89
CA SER A 23 -39.70 -10.18 21.30
C SER A 23 -38.28 -10.68 21.55
N PRO A 24 -37.25 -9.87 21.19
CA PRO A 24 -35.86 -10.27 21.31
C PRO A 24 -35.43 -10.48 22.76
N ILE A 25 -34.48 -11.40 22.96
CA ILE A 25 -33.92 -11.73 24.27
C ILE A 25 -32.99 -10.61 24.72
N ILE A 26 -33.18 -10.10 25.94
CA ILE A 26 -32.31 -9.08 26.51
C ILE A 26 -30.99 -9.73 26.93
N VAL A 27 -29.87 -9.19 26.45
CA VAL A 27 -28.54 -9.65 26.81
C VAL A 27 -27.73 -8.47 27.37
N PRO A 28 -27.19 -8.57 28.60
CA PRO A 28 -26.33 -7.52 29.17
C PRO A 28 -25.08 -7.29 28.31
N LYS A 29 -24.75 -6.02 28.06
CA LYS A 29 -23.62 -5.62 27.20
C LYS A 29 -22.27 -6.11 27.72
N GLU A 30 -22.14 -6.17 29.04
CA GLU A 30 -20.93 -6.54 29.78
C GLU A 30 -20.71 -8.05 29.79
N SER A 31 -21.73 -8.83 29.41
CA SER A 31 -21.63 -10.29 29.38
C SER A 31 -20.67 -10.77 28.28
N LYS A 32 -19.90 -11.83 28.59
CA LYS A 32 -19.09 -12.54 27.60
C LYS A 32 -19.94 -13.07 26.44
N PHE A 33 -21.20 -13.40 26.72
CA PHE A 33 -22.16 -13.86 25.72
C PHE A 33 -22.46 -12.80 24.65
N ALA A 34 -22.68 -11.53 25.04
CA ALA A 34 -22.86 -10.43 24.09
C ALA A 34 -21.65 -10.28 23.15
N VAL A 35 -20.44 -10.39 23.68
CA VAL A 35 -19.20 -10.32 22.88
C VAL A 35 -19.12 -11.46 21.87
N LEU A 36 -19.47 -12.68 22.28
CA LEU A 36 -19.45 -13.86 21.41
C LEU A 36 -20.50 -13.77 20.29
N ILE A 37 -21.72 -13.31 20.61
CA ILE A 37 -22.77 -13.07 19.61
C ILE A 37 -22.29 -12.09 18.54
N VAL A 38 -21.71 -10.96 18.97
CA VAL A 38 -21.22 -9.95 18.02
C VAL A 38 -20.11 -10.51 17.14
N LYS A 39 -19.16 -11.26 17.71
CA LYS A 39 -18.08 -11.89 16.94
C LYS A 39 -18.62 -12.91 15.92
N GLU A 40 -19.52 -13.81 16.33
CA GLU A 40 -20.12 -14.80 15.44
C GLU A 40 -20.87 -14.11 14.29
N LYS A 41 -21.71 -13.12 14.59
CA LYS A 41 -22.46 -12.40 13.55
C LYS A 41 -21.56 -11.60 12.64
N HIS A 42 -20.55 -10.92 13.17
CA HIS A 42 -19.60 -10.18 12.36
C HIS A 42 -18.85 -11.08 11.37
N LEU A 43 -18.39 -12.27 11.80
CA LEU A 43 -17.71 -13.23 10.93
C LEU A 43 -18.67 -13.89 9.93
N ARG A 44 -19.87 -14.28 10.36
CA ARG A 44 -20.88 -14.91 9.50
C ARG A 44 -21.40 -13.95 8.42
N LEU A 45 -21.38 -12.66 8.68
CA LEU A 45 -21.74 -11.60 7.73
C LEU A 45 -20.54 -11.11 6.92
N LEU A 46 -19.46 -11.90 6.84
CA LEU A 46 -18.27 -11.61 6.05
C LEU A 46 -17.69 -10.23 6.35
N HIS A 47 -17.51 -9.93 7.63
CA HIS A 47 -17.00 -8.64 8.12
C HIS A 47 -17.93 -7.44 7.88
N GLY A 48 -19.23 -7.68 7.84
CA GLY A 48 -20.25 -6.64 7.77
C GLY A 48 -20.07 -5.51 8.78
N GLY A 49 -20.38 -4.28 8.36
CA GLY A 49 -20.25 -3.08 9.18
C GLY A 49 -21.23 -3.01 10.36
N VAL A 50 -21.05 -1.99 11.21
CA VAL A 50 -21.77 -1.85 12.49
C VAL A 50 -23.30 -1.93 12.32
N THR A 51 -23.86 -1.23 11.34
CA THR A 51 -25.31 -1.20 11.10
C THR A 51 -25.86 -2.56 10.67
N LEU A 52 -25.14 -3.26 9.77
CA LEU A 52 -25.54 -4.57 9.28
C LEU A 52 -25.50 -5.60 10.40
N THR A 53 -24.40 -5.65 11.17
CA THR A 53 -24.26 -6.56 12.31
C THR A 53 -25.33 -6.27 13.38
N LEU A 54 -25.62 -5.00 13.66
CA LEU A 54 -26.65 -4.62 14.62
C LEU A 54 -28.05 -5.08 14.20
N SER A 55 -28.40 -4.89 12.92
CA SER A 55 -29.69 -5.33 12.37
C SER A 55 -29.87 -6.84 12.52
N GLN A 56 -28.83 -7.62 12.19
CA GLN A 56 -28.87 -9.08 12.29
C GLN A 56 -28.93 -9.59 13.74
N ILE A 57 -28.27 -8.91 14.68
CA ILE A 57 -28.36 -9.24 16.11
C ILE A 57 -29.77 -8.98 16.64
N ARG A 58 -30.38 -7.84 16.26
CA ARG A 58 -31.72 -7.42 16.71
C ARG A 58 -32.84 -8.39 16.31
N ARG A 59 -32.59 -9.28 15.35
CA ARG A 59 -33.55 -10.34 14.98
C ARG A 59 -33.77 -11.38 16.10
N LYS A 60 -32.86 -11.47 17.07
CA LYS A 60 -32.97 -12.46 18.16
C LYS A 60 -32.59 -11.91 19.52
N TYR A 61 -31.66 -10.96 19.57
CA TYR A 61 -31.11 -10.43 20.81
C TYR A 61 -31.21 -8.91 20.84
N TRP A 62 -31.58 -8.37 22.00
CA TRP A 62 -31.47 -6.97 22.31
C TRP A 62 -30.33 -6.73 23.30
N ILE A 63 -29.26 -6.11 22.82
CA ILE A 63 -28.12 -5.71 23.66
C ILE A 63 -28.26 -4.20 23.93
N PRO A 64 -28.43 -3.77 25.19
CA PRO A 64 -28.40 -2.35 25.55
C PRO A 64 -27.10 -1.70 25.07
N GLN A 65 -27.20 -0.53 24.42
CA GLN A 65 -26.05 0.15 23.79
C GLN A 65 -25.25 -0.75 22.82
N GLY A 66 -25.90 -1.76 22.20
CA GLY A 66 -25.24 -2.77 21.36
C GLY A 66 -24.42 -2.19 20.21
N ARG A 67 -24.82 -1.04 19.65
CA ARG A 67 -24.04 -0.34 18.62
C ARG A 67 -22.62 -0.02 19.07
N GLN A 68 -22.44 0.43 20.32
CA GLN A 68 -21.12 0.75 20.88
C GLN A 68 -20.27 -0.51 21.05
N LEU A 69 -20.88 -1.61 21.53
CA LEU A 69 -20.20 -2.90 21.67
C LEU A 69 -19.74 -3.44 20.31
N ILE A 70 -20.61 -3.37 19.30
CA ILE A 70 -20.31 -3.80 17.94
C ILE A 70 -19.17 -2.99 17.35
N TRP A 71 -19.24 -1.66 17.44
CA TRP A 71 -18.16 -0.78 17.00
C TRP A 71 -16.82 -1.12 17.65
N LYS A 72 -16.82 -1.36 18.98
CA LYS A 72 -15.61 -1.76 19.73
C LYS A 72 -15.03 -3.09 19.24
N ILE A 73 -15.86 -4.06 18.89
CA ILE A 73 -15.42 -5.38 18.41
C ILE A 73 -14.92 -5.31 16.97
N ILE A 74 -15.65 -4.63 16.08
CA ILE A 74 -15.26 -4.47 14.66
C ILE A 74 -13.94 -3.69 14.56
N ASN A 75 -13.77 -2.62 15.33
CA ASN A 75 -12.51 -1.86 15.35
C ASN A 75 -11.31 -2.64 15.91
N LYS A 76 -11.53 -3.76 16.60
CA LYS A 76 -10.46 -4.66 17.02
C LYS A 76 -10.23 -5.81 16.03
N CYS A 77 -11.09 -5.98 15.03
CA CYS A 77 -10.92 -7.01 14.01
C CYS A 77 -9.76 -6.65 13.06
N LEU A 78 -8.77 -7.54 12.97
CA LEU A 78 -7.59 -7.34 12.13
C LEU A 78 -7.94 -7.28 10.64
N ALA A 79 -8.87 -8.12 10.17
CA ALA A 79 -9.33 -8.10 8.80
C ALA A 79 -9.98 -6.74 8.47
N CYS A 80 -10.94 -6.29 9.28
CA CYS A 80 -11.56 -4.98 9.08
C CYS A 80 -10.54 -3.85 9.10
N LYS A 81 -9.60 -3.85 10.07
CA LYS A 81 -8.53 -2.85 10.10
C LYS A 81 -7.73 -2.84 8.81
N LYS A 82 -7.29 -4.01 8.34
CA LYS A 82 -6.48 -4.14 7.11
C LYS A 82 -7.21 -3.54 5.90
N TYR A 83 -8.50 -3.83 5.75
CA TYR A 83 -9.30 -3.35 4.62
C TYR A 83 -9.83 -1.92 4.79
N SER A 84 -9.84 -1.38 6.01
CA SER A 84 -10.30 -0.01 6.30
C SER A 84 -9.16 1.01 6.38
N VAL A 85 -7.91 0.61 6.14
CA VAL A 85 -6.76 1.52 6.11
C VAL A 85 -6.97 2.50 4.96
N LYS A 86 -7.00 3.80 5.28
CA LYS A 86 -6.94 4.84 4.25
C LYS A 86 -5.58 4.78 3.57
N LEU A 87 -5.55 5.02 2.26
CA LEU A 87 -4.29 5.24 1.55
C LEU A 87 -3.53 6.37 2.26
N ALA A 88 -2.22 6.19 2.44
CA ALA A 88 -1.39 7.26 2.97
C ALA A 88 -1.44 8.43 1.99
N ASP A 89 -1.71 9.63 2.49
CA ASP A 89 -1.53 10.84 1.69
C ASP A 89 -0.05 10.93 1.32
N GLN A 90 0.24 10.97 0.02
CA GLN A 90 1.61 11.12 -0.44
C GLN A 90 2.07 12.53 -0.09
N LEU A 91 2.86 12.65 0.98
CA LEU A 91 3.52 13.89 1.34
C LEU A 91 4.46 14.28 0.19
N SER A 92 4.06 15.29 -0.58
CA SER A 92 4.90 15.86 -1.62
C SER A 92 6.00 16.67 -0.95
N GLY A 93 7.18 16.07 -0.83
CA GLY A 93 8.37 16.75 -0.35
C GLY A 93 8.83 17.83 -1.34
N GLN A 94 9.53 18.84 -0.83
CA GLN A 94 10.16 19.85 -1.67
C GLN A 94 11.24 19.20 -2.56
N LEU A 95 11.27 19.57 -3.84
CA LEU A 95 12.30 19.05 -4.75
C LEU A 95 13.68 19.59 -4.35
N PRO A 96 14.77 18.79 -4.48
CA PRO A 96 16.12 19.26 -4.26
C PRO A 96 16.44 20.46 -5.17
N ARG A 97 17.22 21.42 -4.65
CA ARG A 97 17.63 22.62 -5.39
C ARG A 97 18.24 22.26 -6.74
N ASP A 98 19.10 21.24 -6.77
CA ASP A 98 19.81 20.77 -7.96
C ASP A 98 18.88 20.26 -9.08
N ARG A 99 17.62 19.92 -8.77
CA ARG A 99 16.60 19.54 -9.76
C ARG A 99 15.91 20.75 -10.39
N ILE A 100 15.89 21.90 -9.71
CA ILE A 100 15.07 23.06 -10.07
C ILE A 100 15.91 24.29 -10.43
N SER A 101 17.16 24.39 -9.97
CA SER A 101 18.04 25.49 -10.28
C SER A 101 18.54 25.40 -11.72
N GLU A 102 18.52 26.53 -12.42
CA GLU A 102 19.13 26.65 -13.74
C GLU A 102 20.61 26.30 -13.69
N SER A 103 21.04 25.45 -14.59
CA SER A 103 22.44 25.10 -14.80
C SER A 103 22.66 24.67 -16.25
N PRO A 104 23.90 24.71 -16.76
CA PRO A 104 24.20 24.22 -18.10
C PRO A 104 23.74 22.76 -18.31
N PRO A 105 23.42 22.37 -19.56
CA PRO A 105 23.00 21.00 -19.86
C PRO A 105 24.01 19.97 -19.34
N PHE A 106 23.49 18.89 -18.75
CA PHE A 106 24.24 17.79 -18.14
C PHE A 106 25.13 18.16 -16.93
N THR A 107 24.96 19.34 -16.32
CA THR A 107 25.65 19.67 -15.06
C THR A 107 25.17 18.84 -13.87
N VAL A 108 23.86 18.66 -13.77
CA VAL A 108 23.23 17.74 -12.81
C VAL A 108 22.52 16.67 -13.62
N ILE A 109 22.84 15.41 -13.34
CA ILE A 109 22.25 14.27 -14.04
C ILE A 109 21.65 13.24 -13.10
N GLY A 110 20.64 12.54 -13.57
CA GLY A 110 20.20 11.25 -13.04
C GLY A 110 20.70 10.12 -13.93
N VAL A 111 21.23 9.06 -13.34
CA VAL A 111 21.64 7.84 -14.04
C VAL A 111 20.75 6.67 -13.64
N ASP A 112 20.33 5.90 -14.62
CA ASP A 112 19.53 4.69 -14.42
C ASP A 112 19.88 3.63 -15.48
N PHE A 113 19.61 2.37 -15.18
CA PHE A 113 19.66 1.29 -16.15
C PHE A 113 18.26 0.94 -16.61
N THR A 114 18.04 0.94 -17.93
CA THR A 114 16.81 0.38 -18.50
C THR A 114 17.05 -1.04 -19.03
N GLY A 115 15.93 -1.72 -19.27
CA GLY A 115 15.80 -3.15 -19.44
C GLY A 115 16.73 -3.78 -20.48
N PRO A 116 16.81 -5.11 -20.46
CA PRO A 116 17.77 -5.79 -21.29
C PRO A 116 17.42 -5.66 -22.76
N VAL A 117 18.40 -5.26 -23.55
CA VAL A 117 18.37 -5.31 -25.00
C VAL A 117 19.26 -6.45 -25.46
N TYR A 118 18.87 -7.10 -26.55
CA TYR A 118 19.62 -8.22 -27.10
C TYR A 118 20.39 -7.73 -28.31
N ASP A 119 21.71 -7.72 -28.17
CA ASP A 119 22.61 -7.37 -29.26
C ASP A 119 22.98 -8.63 -30.04
N LYS A 120 23.02 -8.54 -31.38
CA LYS A 120 23.39 -9.65 -32.25
C LYS A 120 24.87 -9.53 -32.58
N LEU A 121 25.69 -10.39 -31.97
CA LEU A 121 27.11 -10.48 -32.26
C LEU A 121 27.36 -11.72 -33.12
N GLY A 122 27.21 -11.57 -34.44
CA GLY A 122 27.29 -12.71 -35.36
C GLY A 122 26.07 -13.64 -35.22
N ASN A 123 26.32 -14.91 -34.90
CA ASN A 123 25.26 -15.91 -34.68
C ASN A 123 24.71 -15.92 -33.25
N ASP A 124 25.41 -15.27 -32.31
CA ASP A 124 25.04 -15.25 -30.91
C ASP A 124 24.30 -13.97 -30.52
N THR A 125 23.35 -14.09 -29.61
CA THR A 125 22.64 -12.95 -29.01
C THR A 125 23.11 -12.74 -27.59
N GLU A 126 23.69 -11.57 -27.31
CA GLU A 126 24.14 -11.21 -25.97
C GLU A 126 23.17 -10.25 -25.29
N LYS A 127 22.96 -10.46 -23.98
CA LYS A 127 22.12 -9.61 -23.15
C LYS A 127 22.90 -8.37 -22.72
N SER A 128 22.53 -7.23 -23.28
CA SER A 128 23.05 -5.91 -22.95
C SER A 128 22.01 -5.09 -22.20
N TYR A 129 22.43 -3.97 -21.63
CA TYR A 129 21.61 -3.01 -20.91
C TYR A 129 21.92 -1.62 -21.45
N ILE A 130 21.04 -0.68 -21.15
CA ILE A 130 21.21 0.70 -21.55
C ILE A 130 21.39 1.55 -20.30
N ALA A 131 22.50 2.27 -20.20
CA ALA A 131 22.69 3.32 -19.21
C ALA A 131 22.07 4.62 -19.75
N LEU A 132 21.10 5.14 -19.00
CA LEU A 132 20.42 6.40 -19.29
C LEU A 132 21.02 7.49 -18.42
N PHE A 133 21.57 8.52 -19.05
CA PHE A 133 22.04 9.73 -18.37
C PHE A 133 21.08 10.87 -18.71
N THR A 134 20.28 11.28 -17.73
CA THR A 134 19.21 12.27 -17.88
C THR A 134 19.61 13.59 -17.26
N CYS A 135 19.53 14.70 -18.00
CA CYS A 135 19.79 16.02 -17.44
C CYS A 135 18.60 16.48 -16.57
N ALA A 136 18.90 16.96 -15.36
CA ALA A 136 17.86 17.43 -14.43
C ALA A 136 17.13 18.69 -14.95
N VAL A 137 17.85 19.60 -15.61
CA VAL A 137 17.33 20.89 -16.09
C VAL A 137 16.62 20.75 -17.43
N THR A 138 17.31 20.27 -18.47
CA THR A 138 16.76 20.23 -19.84
C THR A 138 15.94 18.98 -20.14
N ARG A 139 15.97 17.97 -19.27
CA ARG A 139 15.41 16.63 -19.52
C ARG A 139 16.00 15.91 -20.74
N ALA A 140 17.11 16.41 -21.30
CA ALA A 140 17.83 15.72 -22.36
C ALA A 140 18.38 14.38 -21.86
N VAL A 141 18.35 13.37 -22.72
CA VAL A 141 18.80 12.01 -22.41
C VAL A 141 20.01 11.66 -23.27
N HIS A 142 21.09 11.22 -22.64
CA HIS A 142 22.22 10.58 -23.30
C HIS A 142 22.19 9.09 -23.00
N ILE A 143 22.39 8.27 -24.03
CA ILE A 143 22.18 6.82 -23.97
C ILE A 143 23.50 6.13 -24.27
N GLU A 144 23.90 5.18 -23.42
CA GLU A 144 25.08 4.33 -23.62
C GLU A 144 24.70 2.86 -23.55
N LEU A 145 25.11 2.07 -24.53
CA LEU A 145 24.99 0.61 -24.49
C LEU A 145 26.05 0.03 -23.53
N VAL A 146 25.63 -0.91 -22.70
CA VAL A 146 26.48 -1.56 -21.69
C VAL A 146 26.23 -3.06 -21.73
N THR A 147 27.25 -3.86 -22.00
CA THR A 147 27.13 -5.32 -22.16
C THR A 147 26.90 -6.08 -20.84
N GLY A 148 26.41 -5.42 -19.80
CA GLY A 148 26.15 -6.00 -18.48
C GLY A 148 26.11 -4.97 -17.36
N LEU A 149 25.53 -5.33 -16.21
CA LEU A 149 25.34 -4.45 -15.06
C LEU A 149 26.55 -4.41 -14.10
N SER A 150 27.74 -4.85 -14.52
CA SER A 150 28.91 -4.83 -13.63
C SER A 150 29.46 -3.42 -13.45
N THR A 151 30.07 -3.15 -12.30
CA THR A 151 30.65 -1.84 -11.95
C THR A 151 31.64 -1.36 -13.00
N ARG A 152 32.56 -2.24 -13.42
CA ARG A 152 33.55 -1.92 -14.46
C ARG A 152 32.91 -1.51 -15.78
N LYS A 153 31.88 -2.23 -16.23
CA LYS A 153 31.17 -1.91 -17.48
C LYS A 153 30.43 -0.57 -17.37
N PHE A 154 29.83 -0.29 -16.21
CA PHE A 154 29.22 1.00 -15.91
C PHE A 154 30.25 2.15 -15.93
N ILE A 155 31.39 2.00 -15.27
CA ILE A 155 32.44 3.05 -15.23
C ILE A 155 32.93 3.37 -16.64
N LEU A 156 33.09 2.37 -17.51
CA LEU A 156 33.44 2.60 -18.91
C LEU A 156 32.36 3.40 -19.65
N ALA A 157 31.08 3.10 -19.41
CA ALA A 157 29.97 3.87 -19.97
C ALA A 157 29.94 5.32 -19.44
N LEU A 158 30.15 5.50 -18.14
CA LEU A 158 30.24 6.82 -17.50
C LEU A 158 31.40 7.63 -18.08
N ARG A 159 32.58 7.02 -18.30
CA ARG A 159 33.73 7.70 -18.93
C ARG A 159 33.40 8.17 -20.36
N ARG A 160 32.70 7.35 -21.16
CA ARG A 160 32.25 7.75 -22.51
C ARG A 160 31.22 8.88 -22.48
N PHE A 161 30.32 8.85 -21.49
CA PHE A 161 29.39 9.95 -21.27
C PHE A 161 30.15 11.25 -20.91
N LEU A 162 31.05 11.21 -19.92
CA LEU A 162 31.81 12.37 -19.47
C LEU A 162 32.74 12.93 -20.54
N SER A 163 33.33 12.09 -21.39
CA SER A 163 34.17 12.56 -22.49
C SER A 163 33.38 13.36 -23.54
N ARG A 164 32.09 13.04 -23.71
CA ARG A 164 31.17 13.80 -24.58
C ARG A 164 30.49 14.97 -23.86
N ARG A 165 30.28 14.86 -22.54
CA ARG A 165 29.51 15.78 -21.69
C ARG A 165 30.32 16.14 -20.44
N SER A 166 31.37 16.93 -20.61
CA SER A 166 32.41 17.19 -19.59
C SER A 166 31.98 18.04 -18.39
N ASN A 167 30.82 18.70 -18.45
CA ASN A 167 30.38 19.66 -17.43
C ASN A 167 29.57 19.03 -16.26
N CYS A 168 29.60 17.71 -16.11
CA CYS A 168 28.88 17.01 -15.06
C CYS A 168 29.52 17.24 -13.68
N LYS A 169 28.73 17.74 -12.73
CA LYS A 169 29.15 18.00 -11.34
C LYS A 169 28.46 17.09 -10.33
N THR A 170 27.20 16.74 -10.60
CA THR A 170 26.38 15.95 -9.67
C THR A 170 25.68 14.83 -10.42
N ILE A 171 25.83 13.61 -9.90
CA ILE A 171 25.19 12.40 -10.43
C ILE A 171 24.28 11.82 -9.35
N TYR A 172 22.99 11.74 -9.65
CA TYR A 172 22.01 11.01 -8.84
C TYR A 172 21.79 9.63 -9.43
N SER A 173 21.78 8.60 -8.60
CA SER A 173 21.42 7.24 -8.99
C SER A 173 20.41 6.66 -8.00
N ASP A 174 19.85 5.51 -8.33
CA ASP A 174 19.22 4.67 -7.32
C ASP A 174 20.28 3.99 -6.43
N ASN A 175 19.82 3.12 -5.53
CA ASN A 175 20.66 2.40 -4.59
C ASN A 175 21.22 1.07 -5.14
N ALA A 176 21.23 0.85 -6.46
CA ALA A 176 21.77 -0.36 -7.06
C ALA A 176 23.23 -0.58 -6.67
N SER A 177 23.60 -1.84 -6.48
CA SER A 177 24.94 -2.25 -6.05
C SER A 177 26.03 -1.74 -7.00
N THR A 178 25.77 -1.76 -8.31
CA THR A 178 26.66 -1.26 -9.35
C THR A 178 27.04 0.20 -9.13
N PHE A 179 26.08 1.09 -8.86
CA PHE A 179 26.34 2.51 -8.65
C PHE A 179 27.04 2.77 -7.31
N LYS A 180 26.64 2.05 -6.25
CA LYS A 180 27.32 2.13 -4.95
C LYS A 180 28.78 1.70 -5.03
N CYS A 181 29.08 0.64 -5.77
CA CYS A 181 30.46 0.20 -5.99
C CYS A 181 31.22 1.20 -6.85
N ALA A 182 30.61 1.74 -7.91
CA ALA A 182 31.26 2.74 -8.76
C ALA A 182 31.64 4.01 -7.98
N ASN A 183 30.79 4.46 -7.05
CA ASN A 183 31.07 5.60 -6.16
C ASN A 183 32.22 5.35 -5.18
N LYS A 184 32.65 4.10 -4.98
CA LYS A 184 33.84 3.78 -4.18
C LYS A 184 35.11 3.67 -5.03
N GLU A 185 34.95 3.38 -6.32
CA GLU A 185 36.05 3.18 -7.26
C GLU A 185 36.50 4.47 -7.96
N ILE A 186 35.67 5.52 -7.92
CA ILE A 186 35.90 6.86 -8.50
C ILE A 186 36.06 7.86 -7.36
#